data_AF-A0A1R2B695-F1
#
_entry.id   AF-A0A1R2B695-F1
#
_cell.length_a   1.000
_cell.length_b   1.000
_cell.length_c   1.000
_cell.angle_alpha   90.00
_cell.angle_beta   90.00
_cell.angle_gamma   90.00
#
_symmetry.space_group_name_H-M   'P 1'
#
loop_
_entity.id
_entity.type
_entity.pdbx_description
1 polymer ?
#
loop_
_entity_poly.entity_id
_entity_poly.type
_entity_poly.pdbx_seq_one_letter_code
_entity_poly.pdbx_strand_id
1 'polypeptide(L)'
;MRSNNASMNPGAGFEDMNAPKSQFINTQGSIGSMNNTGSASLKGKLLNLEELVRSITEEMNFHKKEVQVLRSEKDTLESVLNMKINDVRKSLMNEIARVEDEMKRHFAHQKAENSRLQQQITQLKGEKTSLQQQLLALQRRISELETQIGADNS
;
A
#
# COMPACT_ATOMS: atom_id res chain seq x y z
N MET A 1 18.92 -29.04 7.10
CA MET A 1 19.30 -27.62 6.91
C MET A 1 18.22 -26.77 7.55
N ARG A 2 18.51 -26.15 8.70
CA ARG A 2 17.64 -25.19 9.38
C ARG A 2 18.00 -23.81 8.86
N SER A 3 17.02 -23.06 8.36
CA SER A 3 17.12 -21.61 8.23
C SER A 3 15.91 -20.98 8.91
N ASN A 4 16.20 -20.34 10.04
CA ASN A 4 15.37 -19.37 10.73
C ASN A 4 15.27 -18.09 9.90
N ASN A 5 14.09 -17.45 9.86
CA ASN A 5 13.95 -16.00 10.06
C ASN A 5 12.45 -15.68 10.20
N ALA A 6 11.97 -15.53 11.43
CA ALA A 6 11.86 -14.25 12.16
C ALA A 6 10.54 -13.53 11.82
N SER A 7 9.53 -13.87 12.62
CA SER A 7 8.34 -13.07 12.87
C SER A 7 8.73 -11.64 13.26
N MET A 8 8.29 -10.66 12.47
CA MET A 8 8.40 -9.26 12.85
C MET A 8 7.35 -8.91 13.90
N ASN A 9 7.86 -8.66 15.09
CA ASN A 9 7.24 -8.03 16.25
C ASN A 9 6.78 -6.59 15.92
N PRO A 10 5.48 -6.23 16.01
CA PRO A 10 5.05 -4.84 15.99
C PRO A 10 5.07 -4.31 17.43
N GLY A 11 6.28 -4.09 17.95
CA GLY A 11 6.47 -3.67 19.34
C GLY A 11 7.85 -3.10 19.56
N ALA A 12 8.09 -1.89 19.03
CA ALA A 12 9.13 -0.96 19.50
C ALA A 12 9.00 0.40 18.81
N GLY A 13 8.91 1.47 19.60
CA GLY A 13 9.38 2.80 19.17
C GLY A 13 8.33 3.88 18.94
N PHE A 14 7.59 4.28 19.98
CA PHE A 14 7.18 5.67 20.12
C PHE A 14 7.54 6.12 21.54
N GLU A 15 8.83 6.40 21.72
CA GLU A 15 9.36 7.01 22.94
C GLU A 15 9.04 8.51 22.93
N ASP A 16 8.22 8.90 23.91
CA ASP A 16 8.15 10.19 24.61
C ASP A 16 8.36 11.47 23.77
N MET A 17 7.31 11.91 23.09
CA MET A 17 7.11 13.35 22.89
C MET A 17 6.41 13.93 24.11
N ASN A 18 7.22 14.50 24.99
CA ASN A 18 6.95 15.56 25.97
C ASN A 18 5.51 16.16 25.94
N ALA A 19 4.54 15.40 26.42
CA ALA A 19 3.22 15.92 26.75
C ALA A 19 3.28 16.49 28.17
N PRO A 20 2.76 17.71 28.43
CA PRO A 20 2.64 18.20 29.80
C PRO A 20 1.69 17.26 30.54
N LYS A 21 2.25 16.44 31.44
CA LYS A 21 1.49 15.61 32.37
C LYS A 21 0.63 16.56 33.22
N SER A 22 -0.66 16.62 32.92
CA SER A 22 -1.66 17.25 33.78
C SER A 22 -1.64 16.50 35.12
N GLN A 23 -0.88 17.02 36.08
CA GLN A 23 -0.97 16.60 37.48
C GLN A 23 -2.34 17.06 38.00
N PHE A 24 -3.27 16.12 38.06
CA PHE A 24 -4.41 16.24 38.97
C PHE A 24 -3.87 16.40 40.39
N ILE A 25 -4.02 17.61 40.94
CA ILE A 25 -3.76 17.87 42.36
C ILE A 25 -4.90 17.23 43.14
N ASN A 26 -4.61 16.11 43.79
CA ASN A 26 -5.50 15.45 44.74
C ASN A 26 -5.54 16.28 46.03
N THR A 27 -6.53 17.16 46.17
CA THR A 27 -6.76 17.96 47.38
C THR A 27 -7.43 17.11 48.46
N GLN A 28 -6.73 16.06 48.93
CA GLN A 28 -7.16 15.27 50.08
C GLN A 28 -6.64 15.92 51.37
N GLY A 29 -7.48 16.76 51.96
CA GLY A 29 -7.57 17.08 53.39
C GLY A 29 -6.29 17.17 54.23
N SER A 30 -5.71 18.37 54.31
CA SER A 30 -4.94 18.81 55.47
C SER A 30 -5.54 20.11 56.00
N ILE A 31 -6.63 19.97 56.77
CA ILE A 31 -7.23 21.06 57.55
C ILE A 31 -6.39 21.20 58.83
N GLY A 32 -5.26 21.88 58.70
CA GLY A 32 -4.46 22.37 59.81
C GLY A 32 -4.89 23.79 60.17
N SER A 33 -5.70 23.90 61.23
CA SER A 33 -5.85 25.04 62.14
C SER A 33 -5.33 26.41 61.65
N MET A 34 -6.21 27.23 61.06
CA MET A 34 -6.10 28.69 61.10
C MET A 34 -7.49 29.34 61.22
N ASN A 35 -7.78 29.86 62.42
CA ASN A 35 -8.72 30.94 62.74
C ASN A 35 -9.97 31.08 61.86
N ASN A 36 -10.96 30.24 62.16
CA ASN A 36 -12.31 30.29 61.63
C ASN A 36 -13.16 31.41 62.30
N THR A 37 -12.90 32.67 61.95
CA THR A 37 -13.87 33.78 62.15
C THR A 37 -14.14 34.57 60.86
N GLY A 38 -13.45 34.27 59.75
CA GLY A 38 -13.59 34.97 58.47
C GLY A 38 -14.44 34.27 57.40
N SER A 39 -14.48 32.93 57.35
CA SER A 39 -15.06 32.17 56.22
C SER A 39 -16.60 32.14 56.20
N ALA A 40 -17.24 32.19 57.38
CA ALA A 40 -18.70 32.28 57.50
C ALA A 40 -19.23 33.73 57.32
N SER A 41 -18.33 34.72 57.33
CA SER A 41 -18.68 36.11 57.11
C SER A 41 -18.95 36.38 55.63
N LEU A 42 -19.82 37.35 55.33
CA LEU A 42 -20.05 37.83 53.95
C LEU A 42 -18.74 38.22 53.26
N LYS A 43 -17.78 38.76 54.02
CA LYS A 43 -16.46 39.16 53.50
C LYS A 43 -15.62 37.96 53.04
N GLY A 44 -15.63 36.85 53.80
CA GLY A 44 -14.93 35.62 53.40
C GLY A 44 -15.55 34.95 52.17
N LYS A 45 -16.90 34.92 52.11
CA LYS A 45 -17.61 34.42 50.92
C LYS A 45 -17.32 35.28 49.68
N LEU A 46 -17.24 36.60 49.84
CA LEU A 46 -16.91 37.53 48.76
C LEU A 46 -15.49 37.30 48.23
N LEU A 47 -14.49 37.17 49.12
CA LEU A 47 -13.11 36.85 48.74
C LEU A 47 -13.02 35.51 47.98
N ASN A 48 -13.72 34.48 48.44
CA ASN A 48 -13.74 33.18 47.76
C ASN A 48 -14.39 33.28 46.36
N LEU A 49 -15.44 34.09 46.21
CA LEU A 49 -16.08 34.33 44.91
C LEU A 49 -15.16 35.11 43.97
N GLU A 50 -14.42 36.09 44.46
CA GLU A 50 -13.43 36.84 43.69
C GLU A 50 -12.31 35.93 43.17
N GLU A 51 -11.81 35.03 44.02
CA GLU A 51 -10.80 34.04 43.63
C GLU A 51 -11.34 33.05 42.60
N LEU A 52 -12.57 32.55 42.78
CA LEU A 52 -13.22 31.67 41.81
C LEU A 52 -13.42 32.35 40.46
N VAL A 53 -13.89 33.60 40.44
CA VAL A 53 -14.05 34.39 39.21
C VAL A 53 -12.70 34.55 38.49
N ARG A 54 -11.63 34.78 39.24
CA ARG A 54 -10.28 34.87 38.69
C ARG A 54 -9.83 33.54 38.08
N SER A 55 -9.99 32.42 38.78
CA SER A 55 -9.65 31.08 38.27
C SER A 55 -10.41 30.77 36.98
N ILE A 56 -11.73 30.98 36.97
CA ILE A 56 -12.57 30.78 35.79
C ILE A 56 -12.12 31.66 34.62
N THR A 57 -11.72 32.90 34.89
CA THR A 57 -11.22 33.82 33.84
C THR A 57 -9.91 33.32 33.24
N GLU A 58 -9.01 32.79 34.07
CA GLU A 58 -7.74 32.21 33.61
C GLU A 58 -7.98 30.94 32.77
N GLU A 59 -8.84 30.03 33.25
CA GLU A 59 -9.25 28.82 32.51
C GLU A 59 -9.95 29.15 31.18
N MET A 60 -10.86 30.13 31.17
CA MET A 60 -11.54 30.57 29.94
C MET A 60 -10.54 31.08 28.91
N ASN A 61 -9.55 31.87 29.32
CA ASN A 61 -8.51 32.36 28.43
C ASN A 61 -7.60 31.23 27.92
N PHE A 62 -7.33 30.23 28.75
CA PHE A 62 -6.60 29.04 28.34
C PHE A 62 -7.37 28.26 27.26
N HIS A 63 -8.63 27.91 27.51
CA HIS A 63 -9.46 27.17 26.54
C HIS A 63 -9.66 27.95 25.24
N LYS A 64 -9.74 29.29 25.30
CA LYS A 64 -9.80 30.12 24.09
C LYS A 64 -8.56 29.94 23.21
N LYS A 65 -7.37 29.85 23.80
CA LYS A 65 -6.12 29.57 23.07
C LYS A 65 -6.09 28.15 22.53
N GLU A 66 -6.50 27.18 23.34
CA GLU A 66 -6.57 25.77 22.94
C GLU A 66 -7.49 25.57 21.72
N VAL A 67 -8.68 26.17 21.72
CA VAL A 67 -9.59 26.15 20.56
C VAL A 67 -8.95 26.77 19.32
N GLN A 68 -8.16 27.83 19.47
CA GLN A 68 -7.46 28.45 18.35
C GLN A 68 -6.39 27.53 17.77
N VAL A 69 -5.62 26.84 18.62
CA VAL A 69 -4.63 25.84 18.20
C VAL A 69 -5.31 24.69 17.48
N LEU A 70 -6.36 24.11 18.07
CA LEU A 70 -7.12 23.01 17.46
C LEU A 70 -7.70 23.37 16.09
N ARG A 71 -8.16 24.62 15.91
CA ARG A 71 -8.61 25.10 14.59
C ARG A 71 -7.45 25.12 13.58
N SER A 72 -6.28 25.61 13.97
CA SER A 72 -5.11 25.64 13.08
C SER A 72 -4.59 24.23 12.73
N GLU A 73 -4.64 23.30 13.67
CA GLU A 73 -4.29 21.90 13.45
C GLU A 73 -5.28 21.23 12.50
N LYS A 74 -6.58 21.44 12.70
CA LYS A 74 -7.63 20.98 11.79
C LYS A 74 -7.37 21.44 10.36
N ASP A 75 -7.13 22.73 10.15
CA ASP A 75 -6.91 23.29 8.82
C ASP A 75 -5.64 22.71 8.17
N THR A 76 -4.59 22.49 8.97
CA THR A 76 -3.36 21.84 8.51
C THR A 76 -3.60 20.39 8.10
N LEU A 77 -4.34 19.62 8.90
CA LEU A 77 -4.69 18.23 8.62
C LEU A 77 -5.56 18.12 7.36
N GLU A 78 -6.53 19.01 7.18
CA GLU A 78 -7.36 19.05 5.96
C GLU A 78 -6.50 19.34 4.72
N SER A 79 -5.53 20.26 4.82
CA SER A 79 -4.60 20.55 3.73
C SER A 79 -3.74 19.34 3.37
N VAL A 80 -3.13 18.70 4.36
CA VAL A 80 -2.29 17.49 4.16
C VAL A 80 -3.12 16.33 3.60
N LEU A 81 -4.34 16.12 4.10
CA LEU A 81 -5.23 15.07 3.63
C LEU A 81 -5.58 15.28 2.15
N ASN A 82 -5.96 16.49 1.77
CA ASN A 82 -6.27 16.82 0.37
C ASN A 82 -5.06 16.62 -0.54
N MET A 83 -3.86 17.03 -0.10
CA MET A 83 -2.63 16.81 -0.84
C MET A 83 -2.37 15.31 -1.05
N LYS A 84 -2.46 14.50 0.01
CA LYS A 84 -2.26 13.05 -0.06
C LYS A 84 -3.28 12.36 -0.96
N ILE A 85 -4.55 12.76 -0.89
CA ILE A 85 -5.60 12.23 -1.77
C ILE A 85 -5.25 12.52 -3.24
N ASN A 86 -4.83 13.74 -3.55
CA ASN A 86 -4.50 14.12 -4.92
C ASN A 86 -3.24 13.40 -5.43
N ASP A 87 -2.21 13.27 -4.61
CA ASP A 87 -0.98 12.55 -4.95
C ASP A 87 -1.26 11.06 -5.24
N VAL A 88 -2.00 10.40 -4.35
CA VAL A 88 -2.38 8.99 -4.52
C VAL A 88 -3.24 8.82 -5.76
N ARG A 89 -4.24 9.69 -5.96
CA ARG A 89 -5.09 9.64 -7.15
C ARG A 89 -4.25 9.77 -8.43
N LYS A 90 -3.34 10.75 -8.48
CA LYS A 90 -2.47 10.96 -9.65
C LYS A 90 -1.55 9.77 -9.89
N SER A 91 -0.96 9.21 -8.83
CA SER A 91 -0.10 8.03 -8.93
C SER A 91 -0.86 6.83 -9.51
N LEU A 92 -2.08 6.58 -9.02
CA LEU A 92 -2.91 5.47 -9.49
C LEU A 92 -3.35 5.66 -10.94
N MET A 93 -3.73 6.87 -11.34
CA MET A 93 -4.10 7.16 -12.73
C MET A 93 -2.94 6.93 -13.70
N ASN A 94 -1.72 7.35 -13.31
CA ASN A 94 -0.52 7.11 -14.11
C ASN A 94 -0.20 5.61 -14.20
N GLU A 95 -0.38 4.87 -13.11
CA GLU A 95 -0.16 3.42 -13.08
C GLU A 95 -1.13 2.67 -14.00
N ILE A 96 -2.41 3.04 -13.96
CA ILE A 96 -3.43 2.47 -14.85
C ILE A 96 -3.06 2.72 -16.31
N ALA A 97 -2.72 3.97 -16.67
CA ALA A 97 -2.33 4.29 -18.04
C ALA A 97 -1.12 3.48 -18.51
N ARG A 98 -0.10 3.35 -17.64
CA ARG A 98 1.10 2.56 -17.96
C ARG A 98 0.78 1.08 -18.18
N VAL A 99 0.01 0.48 -17.27
CA VAL A 99 -0.37 -0.94 -17.35
C VAL A 99 -1.24 -1.21 -18.58
N GLU A 100 -2.17 -0.32 -18.91
CA GLU A 100 -3.00 -0.43 -20.11
C GLU A 100 -2.17 -0.43 -21.40
N ASP A 101 -1.19 0.47 -21.51
CA ASP A 101 -0.33 0.55 -22.68
C ASP A 101 0.63 -0.65 -22.79
N GLU A 102 1.18 -1.11 -21.66
CA GLU A 102 1.95 -2.36 -21.60
C GLU A 102 1.11 -3.55 -22.05
N MET A 103 -0.11 -3.68 -21.54
CA MET A 103 -1.02 -4.77 -21.90
C MET A 103 -1.33 -4.77 -23.40
N LYS A 104 -1.64 -3.60 -23.98
CA LYS A 104 -1.88 -3.46 -25.43
C LYS A 104 -0.65 -3.89 -26.24
N ARG A 105 0.55 -3.43 -25.84
CA ARG A 105 1.81 -3.78 -26.52
C ARG A 105 2.09 -5.28 -26.44
N HIS A 106 1.93 -5.88 -25.27
CA HIS A 106 2.13 -7.31 -25.07
C HIS A 106 1.13 -8.14 -25.88
N PHE A 107 -0.13 -7.74 -25.92
CA PHE A 107 -1.15 -8.42 -26.71
C PHE A 107 -0.84 -8.37 -28.21
N ALA A 108 -0.45 -7.20 -28.73
CA ALA A 108 -0.07 -7.06 -30.13
C ALA A 108 1.15 -7.93 -30.49
N HIS A 109 2.17 -7.94 -29.62
CA HIS A 109 3.34 -8.78 -29.79
C HIS A 109 2.98 -10.28 -29.76
N GLN A 110 2.18 -10.70 -28.79
CA GLN A 110 1.74 -12.09 -28.67
C GLN A 110 0.94 -12.52 -29.91
N LYS A 111 0.06 -11.67 -30.42
CA LYS A 111 -0.71 -11.93 -31.64
C LYS A 111 0.20 -12.12 -32.87
N ALA A 112 1.18 -11.24 -33.04
CA ALA A 112 2.16 -11.32 -34.13
C ALA A 112 2.99 -12.61 -34.04
N GLU A 113 3.50 -12.92 -32.85
CA GLU A 113 4.30 -14.13 -32.63
C GLU A 113 3.49 -15.40 -32.85
N ASN A 114 2.24 -15.43 -32.40
CA ASN A 114 1.36 -16.58 -32.64
C ASN A 114 1.12 -16.80 -34.15
N SER A 115 0.91 -15.71 -34.91
CA SER A 115 0.81 -15.79 -36.38
C SER A 115 2.09 -16.32 -37.02
N ARG A 116 3.26 -15.82 -36.58
CA ARG A 116 4.58 -16.28 -37.06
C ARG A 116 4.81 -17.76 -36.77
N LEU A 117 4.44 -18.24 -35.59
CA LEU A 117 4.55 -19.65 -35.21
C LEU A 117 3.60 -20.53 -36.04
N GLN A 118 2.36 -20.09 -36.26
CA GLN A 118 1.41 -20.82 -37.10
C GLN A 118 1.88 -20.95 -38.56
N GLN A 119 2.51 -19.90 -39.11
CA GLN A 119 3.12 -19.95 -40.44
C GLN A 119 4.25 -20.99 -40.49
N GLN A 120 5.16 -20.98 -39.51
CA GLN A 120 6.25 -21.97 -39.42
C GLN A 120 5.72 -23.40 -39.29
N ILE A 121 4.68 -23.63 -38.46
CA ILE A 121 4.05 -24.94 -38.32
C ILE A 121 3.49 -25.42 -39.67
N THR A 122 2.84 -24.51 -40.42
CA THR A 122 2.27 -24.84 -41.73
C THR A 122 3.37 -25.19 -42.74
N GLN A 123 4.46 -24.43 -42.75
CA GLN A 123 5.62 -24.71 -43.60
C GLN A 123 6.24 -26.07 -43.28
N LEU A 124 6.52 -26.35 -42.01
CA LEU A 124 7.11 -27.62 -41.56
C LEU A 124 6.21 -28.82 -41.89
N LYS A 125 4.88 -28.65 -41.84
CA LYS A 125 3.95 -29.69 -42.29
C LYS A 125 4.08 -29.97 -43.80
N GLY A 126 4.20 -28.93 -44.62
CA GLY A 126 4.43 -29.06 -46.06
C GLY A 126 5.75 -29.77 -46.37
N GLU A 127 6.84 -29.35 -45.72
CA GLU A 127 8.16 -29.98 -45.85
C GLU A 127 8.13 -31.46 -45.43
N LYS A 128 7.46 -31.78 -44.31
CA LYS A 128 7.27 -33.16 -43.86
C LYS A 128 6.55 -34.01 -44.92
N THR A 129 5.47 -33.51 -45.52
CA THR A 129 4.74 -34.22 -46.57
C THR A 129 5.61 -34.43 -47.82
N SER A 130 6.37 -33.42 -48.24
CA SER A 130 7.29 -33.53 -49.37
C SER A 130 8.35 -34.61 -49.11
N LEU A 131 8.97 -34.62 -47.93
CA LEU A 131 9.96 -35.63 -47.54
C LEU A 131 9.35 -37.04 -47.51
N GLN A 132 8.12 -37.18 -47.02
CA GLN A 132 7.41 -38.47 -47.03
C GLN A 132 7.15 -38.98 -48.45
N GLN A 133 6.78 -38.11 -49.39
CA GLN A 133 6.61 -38.48 -50.79
C GLN A 133 7.93 -38.91 -51.44
N GLN A 134 9.02 -38.18 -51.18
CA GLN A 134 10.35 -38.52 -51.67
C GLN A 134 10.80 -39.89 -51.12
N LEU A 135 10.58 -40.15 -49.84
CA LEU A 135 10.88 -41.44 -49.22
C LEU A 135 10.14 -42.60 -49.89
N LEU A 136 8.83 -42.44 -50.13
CA LEU A 136 8.02 -43.46 -50.81
C LEU A 136 8.50 -43.71 -52.25
N ALA A 137 8.88 -42.67 -52.98
CA ALA A 137 9.41 -42.79 -54.33
C ALA A 137 10.74 -43.54 -54.36
N LEU A 138 11.65 -43.23 -53.42
CA LEU A 138 12.92 -43.94 -53.26
C LEU A 138 12.71 -45.42 -52.90
N GLN A 139 11.79 -45.71 -51.97
CA GLN A 139 11.45 -47.09 -51.60
C GLN A 139 10.96 -47.90 -52.81
N ARG A 140 10.08 -47.34 -53.65
CA ARG A 140 9.62 -48.00 -54.89
C ARG A 140 10.77 -48.29 -55.85
N ARG A 141 11.65 -47.30 -56.05
CA ARG A 141 12.82 -47.46 -56.93
C ARG A 141 13.78 -48.54 -56.42
N ILE A 142 13.97 -48.63 -55.10
CA ILE A 142 14.77 -49.71 -54.49
C ILE A 142 14.13 -51.06 -54.79
N SER A 143 12.82 -51.23 -54.56
CA SER A 143 12.13 -52.50 -54.84
C SER A 143 12.15 -52.89 -56.33
N GLU A 144 12.04 -51.91 -57.23
CA GLU A 144 12.17 -52.14 -58.67
C GLU A 144 13.58 -52.64 -59.04
N LEU A 145 14.62 -52.01 -58.49
CA LEU A 145 16.02 -52.43 -58.70
C LEU A 145 16.31 -53.81 -58.09
N GLU A 146 15.80 -54.09 -56.88
CA GLU A 146 15.90 -55.40 -56.24
C GLU A 146 15.27 -56.50 -57.12
N THR A 147 14.14 -56.22 -57.75
CA THR A 147 13.46 -57.16 -58.67
C THR A 147 14.27 -57.39 -59.95
N GLN A 148 14.80 -56.33 -60.55
CA GLN A 148 15.63 -56.41 -61.77
C GLN A 148 16.92 -57.21 -61.53
N ILE A 149 17.62 -56.93 -60.44
CA ILE A 149 18.85 -57.66 -60.07
C ILE A 149 18.56 -59.14 -59.76
N GLY A 150 17.41 -59.45 -59.15
CA GLY A 150 16.99 -60.84 -58.94
C GLY A 150 16.71 -61.58 -60.25
N ALA A 151 16.09 -60.91 -61.23
CA ALA A 151 15.78 -61.47 -62.54
C ALA A 151 17.02 -61.69 -63.42
N ASP A 152 18.01 -60.81 -63.35
CA ASP A 152 19.26 -60.91 -64.12
C ASP A 152 20.22 -62.01 -63.62
N ASN A 153 19.96 -62.57 -62.42
CA ASN A 153 20.75 -63.64 -61.80
C ASN A 153 20.07 -65.04 -61.86
N SER A 154 18.92 -65.15 -62.54
CA SER A 154 18.13 -66.40 -62.70
C SER A 154 18.23 -66.93 -64.12
#